data_AF-A0AAV5KNI3-F1
#
_entry.id   AF-A0AAV5KNI3-F1
#
_cell.length_a   1.000
_cell.length_b   1.000
_cell.length_c   1.000
_cell.angle_alpha   90.00
_cell.angle_beta   90.00
_cell.angle_gamma   90.00
#
_symmetry.space_group_name_H-M   'P 1'
#
loop_
_entity.id
_entity.type
_entity.pdbx_description
1 polymer ?
#
loop_
_entity_poly.entity_id
_entity_poly.type
_entity_poly.pdbx_seq_one_letter_code
_entity_poly.pdbx_strand_id
1 'polypeptide(L)'
;MRAHHSSNKKLTLLHLVCAASFFSFLIFTLQSSFFTGVGSRNSDLNREQVQILSEFQSTVQQCVANRGLGLTAHIINHCNVTLKFPNGTNSTWYNEQFKIFEPLEYNYDVCDALLLWEQYRNMTTVLTREYLDSRPDGWLDYAAKRIAQLGAKKCYNRTLCEEHLNLILPAKPPFHPRQFRNCAVVGNSGDLLKTQFGKEIDSHDAVIRDNEAPVNEKYAKYVGLKRDFRLVVRGAARNMVKILSGSDDEVLIIKSVIHKDFNEMIKSIPNPVYLFQGIVLRRGAKGTGMKSIELALSMCDIVDIYGFTVDPGYTEWTRYFSTPRKGHNPLQGRAYYQLLECLGVIRIHSPMRAQRKQDWSDVPSREMISRAHAAALRLKRGETAADLGQFGSCKVWGDVDSDSSGPISGSSDMSDVRKKSNYNKWETMPFESLRKEAQDFYKQMEGVSLYKMDGNRLDDLVCVRHSPKSEV
;
A
#
# COMPACT_ATOMS: atom_id res chain seq x y z
N MET A 1 81.38 -10.18 49.41
CA MET A 1 80.39 -11.26 49.26
C MET A 1 79.23 -10.77 48.40
N ARG A 2 79.24 -11.09 47.10
CA ARG A 2 78.09 -10.99 46.18
C ARG A 2 77.50 -12.39 46.05
N ALA A 3 76.25 -12.60 46.45
CA ALA A 3 75.32 -13.60 45.86
C ALA A 3 74.10 -13.76 46.78
N HIS A 4 72.97 -13.14 46.44
CA HIS A 4 71.65 -13.69 46.82
C HIS A 4 70.45 -13.18 46.01
N HIS A 5 70.65 -12.34 44.98
CA HIS A 5 69.53 -11.66 44.31
C HIS A 5 69.07 -12.26 42.96
N SER A 6 69.57 -13.43 42.55
CA SER A 6 69.29 -14.01 41.23
C SER A 6 68.17 -15.08 41.21
N SER A 7 67.86 -15.72 42.35
CA SER A 7 66.91 -16.85 42.38
C SER A 7 65.43 -16.40 42.40
N ASN A 8 65.08 -15.37 43.17
CA ASN A 8 63.67 -14.94 43.32
C ASN A 8 63.05 -14.40 42.02
N LYS A 9 63.82 -13.70 41.17
CA LYS A 9 63.30 -13.09 39.93
C LYS A 9 62.83 -14.14 38.92
N LYS A 10 63.47 -15.32 38.87
CA LYS A 10 63.07 -16.39 37.92
C LYS A 10 61.76 -17.05 38.34
N LEU A 11 61.52 -17.23 39.63
CA LEU A 11 60.29 -17.84 40.14
C LEU A 11 59.09 -16.89 39.97
N THR A 12 59.27 -15.59 40.22
CA THR A 12 58.21 -14.59 40.01
C THR A 12 57.85 -14.45 38.53
N LEU A 13 58.84 -14.50 37.63
CA LEU A 13 58.60 -14.47 36.18
C LEU A 13 57.81 -15.69 35.71
N LEU A 14 58.13 -16.89 36.23
CA LEU A 14 57.40 -18.12 35.90
C LEU A 14 55.94 -18.05 36.36
N HIS A 15 55.69 -17.56 37.58
CA HIS A 15 54.32 -17.37 38.07
C HIS A 15 53.52 -16.32 37.28
N LEU A 16 54.16 -15.23 36.85
CA LEU A 16 53.53 -14.21 35.99
C LEU A 16 53.19 -14.77 34.60
N VAL A 17 54.07 -15.57 34.00
CA VAL A 17 53.81 -16.22 32.70
C VAL A 17 52.71 -17.27 32.80
N CYS A 18 52.67 -18.06 33.88
CA CYS A 18 51.59 -19.00 34.14
C CYS A 18 50.25 -18.29 34.37
N ALA A 19 50.23 -17.20 35.15
CA ALA A 19 49.02 -16.41 35.38
C ALA A 19 48.51 -15.74 34.10
N ALA A 20 49.40 -15.19 33.28
CA ALA A 20 49.05 -14.61 31.98
C ALA A 20 48.49 -15.65 31.00
N SER A 21 49.09 -16.85 30.97
CA SER A 21 48.58 -17.97 30.17
C SER A 21 47.20 -18.43 30.64
N PHE A 22 46.98 -18.52 31.95
CA PHE A 22 45.68 -18.92 32.52
C PHE A 22 44.59 -17.88 32.26
N PHE A 23 44.91 -16.58 32.41
CA PHE A 23 44.00 -15.49 32.06
C PHE A 23 43.69 -15.46 30.56
N SER A 24 44.68 -15.70 29.70
CA SER A 24 44.47 -15.77 28.25
C SER A 24 43.57 -16.94 27.88
N PHE A 25 43.75 -18.10 28.53
CA PHE A 25 42.90 -19.27 28.30
C PHE A 25 41.47 -19.04 28.81
N LEU A 26 41.30 -18.39 29.97
CA LEU A 26 40.00 -18.04 30.52
C LEU A 26 39.25 -17.01 29.65
N ILE A 27 39.95 -16.01 29.12
CA ILE A 27 39.38 -15.04 28.17
C ILE A 27 38.98 -15.75 26.87
N PHE A 28 39.78 -16.69 26.39
CA PHE A 28 39.49 -17.46 25.18
C PHE A 28 38.31 -18.42 25.35
N THR A 29 38.17 -19.08 26.52
CA THR A 29 37.01 -19.94 26.82
C THR A 29 35.74 -19.13 27.06
N LEU A 30 35.83 -17.96 27.68
CA LEU A 30 34.72 -17.01 27.79
C LEU A 30 34.32 -16.47 26.40
N GLN A 31 35.26 -15.98 25.59
CA GLN A 31 34.93 -15.54 24.22
C GLN A 31 34.32 -16.66 23.40
N SER A 32 34.90 -17.87 23.37
CA SER A 32 34.36 -18.98 22.58
C SER A 32 32.97 -19.45 23.05
N SER A 33 32.66 -19.43 24.35
CA SER A 33 31.32 -19.75 24.85
C SER A 33 30.27 -18.67 24.54
N PHE A 34 30.66 -17.39 24.57
CA PHE A 34 29.78 -16.28 24.15
C PHE A 34 29.56 -16.25 22.63
N PHE A 35 30.58 -16.56 21.81
CA PHE A 35 30.46 -16.55 20.33
C PHE A 35 29.72 -17.78 19.77
N THR A 36 29.83 -18.95 20.39
CA THR A 36 29.11 -20.16 19.95
C THR A 36 27.61 -20.12 20.28
N GLY A 37 27.24 -19.57 21.44
CA GLY A 37 25.83 -19.46 21.86
C GLY A 37 25.02 -18.45 21.05
N VAL A 38 25.62 -17.32 20.64
CA VAL A 38 24.94 -16.30 19.82
C VAL A 38 24.81 -16.77 18.36
N GLY A 39 25.85 -17.37 17.78
CA GLY A 39 25.81 -17.89 16.42
C GLY A 39 24.78 -19.00 16.20
N SER A 40 24.65 -19.93 17.16
CA SER A 40 23.64 -21.00 17.11
C SER A 40 22.22 -20.45 17.19
N ARG A 41 21.96 -19.53 18.13
CA ARG A 41 20.63 -18.94 18.33
C ARG A 41 20.13 -18.16 17.11
N ASN A 42 21.01 -17.38 16.48
CA ASN A 42 20.67 -16.63 15.26
C ASN A 42 20.39 -17.57 14.08
N SER A 43 21.12 -18.69 14.00
CA SER A 43 20.89 -19.69 12.95
C SER A 43 19.54 -20.41 13.12
N ASP A 44 19.16 -20.74 14.36
CA ASP A 44 17.88 -21.39 14.67
C ASP A 44 16.69 -20.45 14.44
N LEU A 45 16.81 -19.17 14.83
CA LEU A 45 15.78 -18.15 14.60
C LEU A 45 15.55 -17.89 13.10
N ASN A 46 16.63 -17.80 12.32
CA ASN A 46 16.51 -17.68 10.86
C ASN A 46 15.86 -18.92 10.25
N ARG A 47 16.16 -20.12 10.75
CA ARG A 47 15.51 -21.36 10.31
C ARG A 47 14.00 -21.34 10.58
N GLU A 48 13.57 -20.86 11.74
CA GLU A 48 12.15 -20.69 12.07
C GLU A 48 11.45 -19.71 11.12
N GLN A 49 12.04 -18.52 10.88
CA GLN A 49 11.43 -17.54 9.97
C GLN A 49 11.33 -18.08 8.53
N VAL A 50 12.36 -18.80 8.08
CA VAL A 50 12.37 -19.46 6.76
C VAL A 50 11.28 -20.54 6.67
N GLN A 51 11.04 -21.31 7.74
CA GLN A 51 9.98 -22.31 7.79
C GLN A 51 8.60 -21.67 7.64
N ILE A 52 8.32 -20.61 8.41
CA ILE A 52 7.05 -19.86 8.33
C ILE A 52 6.78 -19.36 6.90
N LEU A 53 7.80 -18.78 6.26
CA LEU A 53 7.68 -18.25 4.91
C LEU A 53 7.54 -19.35 3.85
N SER A 54 8.15 -20.51 4.07
CA SER A 54 8.02 -21.66 3.18
C SER A 54 6.61 -22.24 3.23
N GLU A 55 6.03 -22.39 4.42
CA GLU A 55 4.63 -22.81 4.61
C GLU A 55 3.65 -21.81 3.98
N PHE A 56 3.92 -20.51 4.17
CA PHE A 56 3.15 -19.46 3.52
C PHE A 56 3.19 -19.59 1.99
N GLN A 57 4.37 -19.80 1.40
CA GLN A 57 4.49 -19.97 -0.05
C GLN A 57 3.83 -21.24 -0.58
N SER A 58 3.85 -22.36 0.16
CA SER A 58 3.09 -23.55 -0.21
C SER A 58 1.59 -23.24 -0.30
N THR A 59 1.07 -22.44 0.64
CA THR A 59 -0.33 -21.98 0.58
C THR A 59 -0.58 -21.07 -0.63
N VAL A 60 0.32 -20.13 -0.92
CA VAL A 60 0.23 -19.29 -2.13
C VAL A 60 0.23 -20.15 -3.39
N GLN A 61 1.09 -21.16 -3.47
CA GLN A 61 1.19 -22.07 -4.60
C GLN A 61 -0.12 -22.86 -4.81
N GLN A 62 -0.69 -23.40 -3.73
CA GLN A 62 -1.96 -24.11 -3.78
C GLN A 62 -3.11 -23.19 -4.22
N CYS A 63 -3.16 -21.97 -3.69
CA CYS A 63 -4.13 -20.97 -4.11
C CYS A 63 -4.02 -20.68 -5.62
N VAL A 64 -2.80 -20.49 -6.15
CA VAL A 64 -2.61 -20.24 -7.59
C VAL A 64 -3.07 -21.43 -8.42
N ALA A 65 -2.80 -22.67 -7.99
CA ALA A 65 -3.28 -23.87 -8.68
C ALA A 65 -4.82 -23.92 -8.74
N ASN A 66 -5.50 -23.60 -7.63
CA ASN A 66 -6.97 -23.68 -7.54
C ASN A 66 -7.68 -22.50 -8.24
N ARG A 67 -7.12 -21.30 -8.14
CA ARG A 67 -7.78 -20.03 -8.52
C ARG A 67 -7.18 -19.35 -9.75
N GLY A 68 -5.97 -19.73 -10.15
CA GLY A 68 -5.17 -19.09 -11.20
C GLY A 68 -5.69 -19.23 -12.64
N LEU A 69 -6.77 -19.99 -12.86
CA LEU A 69 -7.34 -20.25 -14.19
C LEU A 69 -6.26 -20.74 -15.18
N GLY A 70 -5.47 -21.72 -14.74
CA GLY A 70 -4.37 -22.33 -15.49
C GLY A 70 -2.97 -21.78 -15.18
N LEU A 71 -2.86 -20.67 -14.44
CA LEU A 71 -1.56 -20.25 -13.90
C LEU A 71 -1.00 -21.30 -12.94
N THR A 72 0.31 -21.44 -12.93
CA THR A 72 1.05 -22.28 -11.97
C THR A 72 2.08 -21.44 -11.22
N ALA A 73 2.41 -21.84 -9.99
CA ALA A 73 3.41 -21.17 -9.16
C ALA A 73 4.58 -22.12 -8.89
N HIS A 74 5.80 -21.68 -9.20
CA HIS A 74 7.03 -22.41 -8.95
C HIS A 74 7.82 -21.69 -7.85
N ILE A 75 7.92 -22.33 -6.68
CA ILE A 75 8.68 -21.82 -5.55
C ILE A 75 10.17 -21.94 -5.87
N ILE A 76 10.90 -20.83 -5.81
CA ILE A 76 12.36 -20.78 -6.05
C ILE A 76 13.09 -20.84 -4.71
N ASN A 77 12.63 -20.08 -3.72
CA ASN A 77 13.11 -20.10 -2.35
C ASN A 77 12.02 -19.53 -1.41
N HIS A 78 12.32 -19.35 -0.12
CA HIS A 78 11.37 -18.87 0.89
C HIS A 78 10.80 -17.45 0.66
N CYS A 79 11.35 -16.64 -0.25
CA CYS A 79 10.75 -15.35 -0.65
C CYS A 79 10.36 -15.26 -2.13
N ASN A 80 10.91 -16.10 -3.02
CA ASN A 80 10.76 -15.93 -4.46
C ASN A 80 9.90 -17.02 -5.10
N VAL A 81 8.94 -16.59 -5.92
CA VAL A 81 8.05 -17.45 -6.71
C VAL A 81 8.01 -16.99 -8.18
N THR A 82 7.92 -17.94 -9.09
CA THR A 82 7.67 -17.68 -10.52
C THR A 82 6.27 -18.13 -10.87
N LEU A 83 5.43 -17.21 -11.34
CA LEU A 83 4.12 -17.56 -11.91
C LEU A 83 4.27 -17.82 -13.41
N LYS A 84 3.75 -18.95 -13.89
CA LYS A 84 3.82 -19.37 -15.29
C LYS A 84 2.44 -19.56 -15.90
N PHE A 85 2.30 -19.10 -17.13
CA PHE A 85 1.10 -19.32 -17.94
C PHE A 85 1.06 -20.75 -18.53
N PRO A 86 -0.12 -21.29 -18.83
CA PRO A 86 -0.26 -22.61 -19.46
C PRO A 86 0.52 -22.73 -20.77
N ASN A 87 1.03 -23.93 -21.04
CA ASN A 87 1.58 -24.28 -22.35
C ASN A 87 0.54 -24.02 -23.45
N GLY A 88 0.95 -23.35 -24.54
CA GLY A 88 0.05 -22.94 -25.62
C GLY A 88 -0.58 -21.55 -25.44
N THR A 89 -0.30 -20.84 -24.34
CA THR A 89 -0.65 -19.42 -24.22
C THR A 89 0.08 -18.62 -25.29
N ASN A 90 -0.67 -17.97 -26.19
CA ASN A 90 -0.10 -17.14 -27.25
C ASN A 90 0.14 -15.71 -26.73
N SER A 91 1.41 -15.31 -26.60
CA SER A 91 1.77 -13.92 -26.33
C SER A 91 1.68 -13.11 -27.62
N THR A 92 0.55 -12.42 -27.80
CA THR A 92 0.25 -11.66 -29.03
C THR A 92 0.74 -10.22 -28.97
N TRP A 93 1.21 -9.75 -27.80
CA TRP A 93 1.62 -8.36 -27.62
C TRP A 93 3.12 -8.19 -27.72
N TYR A 94 3.55 -7.41 -28.71
CA TYR A 94 4.95 -7.05 -28.92
C TYR A 94 5.26 -5.69 -28.29
N ASN A 95 6.24 -5.66 -27.40
CA ASN A 95 6.75 -4.44 -26.82
C ASN A 95 7.70 -3.74 -27.81
N GLU A 96 7.24 -2.65 -28.42
CA GLU A 96 8.06 -1.91 -29.39
C GLU A 96 9.34 -1.29 -28.81
N GLN A 97 9.34 -0.94 -27.53
CA GLN A 97 10.49 -0.33 -26.86
C GLN A 97 11.60 -1.35 -26.59
N PHE A 98 11.22 -2.55 -26.16
CA PHE A 98 12.18 -3.60 -25.77
C PHE A 98 12.36 -4.68 -26.83
N LYS A 99 11.59 -4.62 -27.93
CA LYS A 99 11.64 -5.56 -29.05
C LYS A 99 11.41 -7.02 -28.65
N ILE A 100 10.59 -7.24 -27.62
CA ILE A 100 10.23 -8.56 -27.08
C ILE A 100 8.72 -8.69 -26.94
N PHE A 101 8.21 -9.92 -27.08
CA PHE A 101 6.84 -10.23 -26.69
C PHE A 101 6.68 -10.19 -25.17
N GLU A 102 5.46 -9.95 -24.71
CA GLU A 102 5.13 -10.05 -23.29
C GLU A 102 5.51 -11.44 -22.76
N PRO A 103 6.24 -11.55 -21.64
CA PRO A 103 6.67 -12.85 -21.14
C PRO A 103 5.48 -13.67 -20.62
N LEU A 104 5.67 -15.00 -20.64
CA LEU A 104 4.73 -15.98 -20.11
C LEU A 104 5.12 -16.47 -18.70
N GLU A 105 6.17 -15.88 -18.13
CA GLU A 105 6.65 -16.16 -16.79
C GLU A 105 6.95 -14.85 -16.06
N TYR A 106 6.54 -14.75 -14.80
CA TYR A 106 6.72 -13.56 -13.97
C TYR A 106 7.29 -13.94 -12.61
N ASN A 107 8.45 -13.36 -12.29
CA ASN A 107 9.11 -13.57 -11.01
C ASN A 107 8.64 -12.53 -9.99
N TYR A 108 8.34 -12.98 -8.79
CA TYR A 108 7.88 -12.15 -7.69
C TYR A 108 8.62 -12.48 -6.41
N ASP A 109 8.93 -11.42 -5.66
CA ASP A 109 9.38 -11.49 -4.27
C ASP A 109 8.15 -11.34 -3.36
N VAL A 110 7.71 -12.46 -2.80
CA VAL A 110 6.56 -12.59 -1.89
C VAL A 110 6.80 -11.87 -0.58
N CYS A 111 8.03 -11.91 -0.05
CA CYS A 111 8.38 -11.23 1.19
C CYS A 111 8.26 -9.72 1.03
N ASP A 112 8.84 -9.16 -0.04
CA ASP A 112 8.71 -7.74 -0.34
C ASP A 112 7.27 -7.34 -0.64
N ALA A 113 6.49 -8.20 -1.32
CA ALA A 113 5.08 -7.95 -1.58
C ALA A 113 4.26 -7.92 -0.28
N LEU A 114 4.46 -8.87 0.63
CA LEU A 114 3.81 -8.90 1.95
C LEU A 114 4.10 -7.64 2.76
N LEU A 115 5.38 -7.30 2.89
CA LEU A 115 5.82 -6.11 3.61
C LEU A 115 5.21 -4.84 3.01
N LEU A 116 5.18 -4.74 1.67
CA LEU A 116 4.61 -3.60 0.98
C LEU A 116 3.09 -3.48 1.22
N TRP A 117 2.32 -4.53 1.02
CA TRP A 117 0.86 -4.45 1.05
C TRP A 117 0.29 -4.33 2.46
N GLU A 118 0.91 -4.95 3.46
CA GLU A 118 0.52 -4.74 4.86
C GLU A 118 0.90 -3.34 5.34
N GLN A 119 1.97 -2.74 4.80
CA GLN A 119 2.28 -1.33 5.06
C GLN A 119 1.19 -0.40 4.51
N TYR A 120 0.58 -0.70 3.34
CA TYR A 120 -0.52 0.11 2.80
C TYR A 120 -1.76 0.12 3.69
N ARG A 121 -2.03 -1.01 4.36
CA ARG A 121 -3.16 -1.12 5.30
C ARG A 121 -3.03 -0.21 6.52
N ASN A 122 -1.82 0.26 6.80
CA ASN A 122 -1.50 1.03 7.99
C ASN A 122 -1.16 2.50 7.67
N MET A 123 -1.20 2.92 6.40
CA MET A 123 -0.81 4.27 5.97
C MET A 123 -1.96 5.06 5.35
N THR A 124 -1.78 6.37 5.28
CA THR A 124 -2.64 7.26 4.48
C THR A 124 -2.12 7.37 3.05
N THR A 125 -3.05 7.32 2.08
CA THR A 125 -2.74 7.44 0.64
C THR A 125 -3.20 8.76 0.01
N VAL A 126 -3.82 9.65 0.79
CA VAL A 126 -4.17 11.01 0.38
C VAL A 126 -3.01 11.94 0.71
N LEU A 127 -2.68 12.86 -0.20
CA LEU A 127 -1.72 13.92 0.08
C LEU A 127 -2.35 14.93 1.04
N THR A 128 -1.67 15.18 2.15
CA THR A 128 -2.10 16.10 3.21
C THR A 128 -1.09 17.22 3.41
N ARG A 129 -1.51 18.31 4.05
CA ARG A 129 -0.63 19.41 4.44
C ARG A 129 0.39 18.96 5.47
N GLU A 130 -0.02 18.22 6.50
CA GLU A 130 0.91 17.72 7.51
C GLU A 130 2.04 16.85 6.93
N TYR A 131 1.77 16.12 5.85
CA TYR A 131 2.82 15.38 5.15
C TYR A 131 3.82 16.33 4.47
N LEU A 132 3.36 17.40 3.82
CA LEU A 132 4.24 18.38 3.18
C LEU A 132 5.04 19.19 4.22
N ASP A 133 4.44 19.51 5.35
CA ASP A 133 5.11 20.23 6.44
C ASP A 133 6.16 19.35 7.15
N SER A 134 5.86 18.07 7.36
CA SER A 134 6.76 17.14 8.07
C SER A 134 7.89 16.61 7.18
N ARG A 135 7.65 16.52 5.86
CA ARG A 135 8.62 15.94 4.93
C ARG A 135 9.77 16.92 4.63
N PRO A 136 11.04 16.46 4.65
CA PRO A 136 12.17 17.24 4.16
C PRO A 136 11.95 17.68 2.71
N ASP A 137 12.11 18.98 2.46
CA ASP A 137 11.81 19.63 1.17
C ASP A 137 10.40 19.32 0.64
N GLY A 138 9.45 19.05 1.53
CA GLY A 138 8.07 18.71 1.18
C GLY A 138 7.40 19.83 0.38
N TRP A 139 7.47 21.06 0.88
CA TRP A 139 6.99 22.23 0.14
C TRP A 139 7.89 22.60 -1.03
N LEU A 140 9.22 22.59 -0.86
CA LEU A 140 10.14 23.10 -1.89
C LEU A 140 10.17 22.20 -3.13
N ASP A 141 10.38 20.90 -2.96
CA ASP A 141 10.64 19.96 -4.05
C ASP A 141 9.43 19.08 -4.34
N TYR A 142 8.76 18.55 -3.31
CA TYR A 142 7.69 17.59 -3.53
C TYR A 142 6.39 18.26 -4.00
N ALA A 143 5.96 19.36 -3.36
CA ALA A 143 4.76 20.10 -3.78
C ALA A 143 4.85 20.56 -5.24
N ALA A 144 6.02 21.01 -5.69
CA ALA A 144 6.25 21.39 -7.09
C ALA A 144 5.97 20.23 -8.06
N LYS A 145 6.32 18.98 -7.71
CA LYS A 145 6.01 17.78 -8.50
C LYS A 145 4.52 17.46 -8.57
N ARG A 146 3.72 18.05 -7.67
CA ARG A 146 2.26 17.84 -7.59
C ARG A 146 1.47 18.90 -8.36
N ILE A 147 2.13 19.95 -8.87
CA ILE A 147 1.50 21.07 -9.59
C ILE A 147 1.99 21.06 -11.05
N ALA A 148 1.12 20.71 -12.00
CA ALA A 148 1.51 20.44 -13.39
C ALA A 148 2.01 21.67 -14.17
N GLN A 149 1.50 22.86 -13.84
CA GLN A 149 1.74 24.11 -14.57
C GLN A 149 2.41 25.19 -13.71
N LEU A 150 3.17 24.79 -12.70
CA LEU A 150 3.80 25.76 -11.80
C LEU A 150 4.79 26.69 -12.53
N GLY A 151 5.33 26.27 -13.67
CA GLY A 151 6.35 27.02 -14.42
C GLY A 151 7.75 26.97 -13.78
N ALA A 152 7.84 26.66 -12.48
CA ALA A 152 9.08 26.44 -11.74
C ALA A 152 9.32 24.96 -11.42
N LYS A 153 10.60 24.53 -11.38
CA LYS A 153 10.99 23.16 -10.97
C LYS A 153 10.83 22.92 -9.46
N LYS A 154 10.80 24.00 -8.67
CA LYS A 154 10.68 24.02 -7.20
C LYS A 154 9.73 25.13 -6.78
N CYS A 155 9.13 24.99 -5.61
CA CYS A 155 8.30 26.02 -4.98
C CYS A 155 9.16 27.06 -4.24
N TYR A 156 9.91 27.88 -4.97
CA TYR A 156 10.67 28.99 -4.37
C TYR A 156 9.76 30.01 -3.69
N ASN A 157 8.57 30.23 -4.26
CA ASN A 157 7.49 30.98 -3.63
C ASN A 157 6.50 29.99 -3.01
N ARG A 158 6.62 29.80 -1.69
CA ARG A 158 5.75 28.89 -0.92
C ARG A 158 4.28 29.28 -1.07
N THR A 159 3.95 30.56 -0.91
CA THR A 159 2.59 31.08 -0.97
C THR A 159 1.89 30.71 -2.27
N LEU A 160 2.57 30.86 -3.41
CA LEU A 160 2.01 30.49 -4.72
C LEU A 160 1.69 28.98 -4.81
N CYS A 161 2.58 28.13 -4.31
CA CYS A 161 2.33 26.68 -4.29
C CYS A 161 1.20 26.29 -3.33
N GLU A 162 1.09 26.97 -2.19
CA GLU A 162 -0.03 26.79 -1.27
C GLU A 162 -1.35 27.16 -1.95
N GLU A 163 -1.44 28.29 -2.65
CA GLU A 163 -2.66 28.69 -3.38
C GLU A 163 -3.13 27.63 -4.39
N HIS A 164 -2.20 26.95 -5.06
CA HIS A 164 -2.53 25.86 -5.98
C HIS A 164 -3.03 24.59 -5.30
N LEU A 165 -2.58 24.31 -4.07
CA LEU A 165 -2.88 23.07 -3.37
C LEU A 165 -4.02 23.22 -2.35
N ASN A 166 -4.26 24.40 -1.79
CA ASN A 166 -5.20 24.62 -0.69
C ASN A 166 -6.62 24.12 -0.97
N LEU A 167 -7.08 24.13 -2.23
CA LEU A 167 -8.42 23.63 -2.59
C LEU A 167 -8.60 22.11 -2.46
N ILE A 168 -7.48 21.36 -2.47
CA ILE A 168 -7.45 19.89 -2.52
C ILE A 168 -6.59 19.23 -1.43
N LEU A 169 -5.92 20.04 -0.61
CA LEU A 169 -4.92 19.62 0.35
C LEU A 169 -5.51 19.70 1.76
N PRO A 170 -6.07 18.59 2.29
CA PRO A 170 -6.58 18.57 3.65
C PRO A 170 -5.45 18.72 4.66
N ALA A 171 -5.75 19.32 5.81
CA ALA A 171 -4.81 19.45 6.91
C ALA A 171 -4.23 18.08 7.36
N LYS A 172 -5.14 17.12 7.58
CA LYS A 172 -4.90 15.77 8.09
C LYS A 172 -5.55 14.71 7.18
N PRO A 173 -5.28 13.40 7.36
CA PRO A 173 -5.95 12.34 6.60
C PRO A 173 -7.48 12.47 6.67
N PRO A 174 -8.19 12.52 5.54
CA PRO A 174 -9.65 12.59 5.53
C PRO A 174 -10.33 11.25 5.83
N PHE A 175 -9.56 10.15 5.89
CA PHE A 175 -10.06 8.79 6.13
C PHE A 175 -9.15 8.07 7.11
N HIS A 176 -9.74 7.12 7.84
CA HIS A 176 -9.03 6.30 8.81
C HIS A 176 -8.72 4.91 8.25
N PRO A 177 -7.56 4.33 8.58
CA PRO A 177 -7.32 2.92 8.34
C PRO A 177 -8.41 2.04 8.96
N ARG A 178 -8.85 1.03 8.20
CA ARG A 178 -9.91 0.07 8.58
C ARG A 178 -11.29 0.69 8.85
N GLN A 179 -11.52 1.92 8.40
CA GLN A 179 -12.82 2.59 8.50
C GLN A 179 -13.97 1.75 7.93
N PHE A 180 -13.71 1.00 6.85
CA PHE A 180 -14.70 0.15 6.17
C PHE A 180 -14.36 -1.34 6.32
N ARG A 181 -15.37 -2.20 6.44
CA ARG A 181 -15.15 -3.65 6.54
C ARG A 181 -14.84 -4.22 5.17
N ASN A 182 -15.68 -3.93 4.19
CA ASN A 182 -15.51 -4.39 2.82
C ASN A 182 -15.65 -3.25 1.82
N CYS A 183 -14.81 -3.28 0.80
CA CYS A 183 -14.83 -2.31 -0.28
C CYS A 183 -14.80 -2.99 -1.63
N ALA A 184 -15.66 -2.51 -2.54
CA ALA A 184 -15.62 -2.91 -3.93
C ALA A 184 -14.78 -1.91 -4.73
N VAL A 185 -13.76 -2.39 -5.45
CA VAL A 185 -13.05 -1.61 -6.47
C VAL A 185 -13.54 -2.03 -7.84
N VAL A 186 -14.23 -1.14 -8.52
CA VAL A 186 -14.87 -1.39 -9.83
C VAL A 186 -14.02 -0.79 -10.93
N GLY A 187 -13.29 -1.64 -11.63
CA GLY A 187 -12.57 -1.33 -12.85
C GLY A 187 -13.53 -1.12 -14.04
N ASN A 188 -12.94 -0.92 -15.22
CA ASN A 188 -13.70 -0.47 -16.39
C ASN A 188 -13.91 -1.56 -17.45
N SER A 189 -13.44 -2.79 -17.26
CA SER A 189 -13.52 -3.86 -18.29
C SER A 189 -14.96 -4.11 -18.75
N GLY A 190 -15.13 -4.35 -20.05
CA GLY A 190 -16.40 -4.79 -20.63
C GLY A 190 -16.86 -6.17 -20.13
N ASP A 191 -15.98 -6.96 -19.51
CA ASP A 191 -16.34 -8.23 -18.88
C ASP A 191 -17.44 -8.09 -17.82
N LEU A 192 -17.56 -6.91 -17.20
CA LEU A 192 -18.63 -6.60 -16.26
C LEU A 192 -20.03 -6.80 -16.86
N LEU A 193 -20.19 -6.67 -18.18
CA LEU A 193 -21.48 -6.87 -18.85
C LEU A 193 -21.90 -8.35 -18.97
N LYS A 194 -20.99 -9.29 -18.66
CA LYS A 194 -21.25 -10.74 -18.75
C LYS A 194 -21.88 -11.30 -17.48
N THR A 195 -21.91 -10.54 -16.38
CA THR A 195 -22.40 -11.03 -15.08
C THR A 195 -23.03 -9.88 -14.28
N GLN A 196 -24.16 -10.15 -13.63
CA GLN A 196 -24.92 -9.14 -12.89
C GLN A 196 -24.36 -8.91 -11.48
N PHE A 197 -23.17 -8.32 -11.37
CA PHE A 197 -22.54 -8.01 -10.08
C PHE A 197 -23.17 -6.81 -9.36
N GLY A 198 -24.13 -6.11 -9.95
CA GLY A 198 -24.56 -4.80 -9.46
C GLY A 198 -25.04 -4.79 -8.00
N LYS A 199 -25.89 -5.75 -7.62
CA LYS A 199 -26.39 -5.87 -6.24
C LYS A 199 -25.28 -6.24 -5.25
N GLU A 200 -24.35 -7.09 -5.67
CA GLU A 200 -23.21 -7.50 -4.86
C GLU A 200 -22.27 -6.32 -4.61
N ILE A 201 -21.93 -5.57 -5.65
CA ILE A 201 -21.12 -4.34 -5.56
C ILE A 201 -21.78 -3.34 -4.60
N ASP A 202 -23.08 -3.07 -4.76
CA ASP A 202 -23.80 -2.10 -3.93
C ASP A 202 -23.95 -2.53 -2.46
N SER A 203 -23.73 -3.82 -2.14
CA SER A 203 -23.78 -4.34 -0.77
C SER A 203 -22.51 -4.08 0.06
N HIS A 204 -21.43 -3.58 -0.55
CA HIS A 204 -20.20 -3.24 0.16
C HIS A 204 -20.36 -1.96 0.98
N ASP A 205 -19.57 -1.79 2.03
CA ASP A 205 -19.58 -0.58 2.88
C ASP A 205 -19.15 0.65 2.09
N ALA A 206 -18.15 0.51 1.20
CA ALA A 206 -17.74 1.54 0.26
C ALA A 206 -17.45 1.02 -1.15
N VAL A 207 -17.71 1.83 -2.16
CA VAL A 207 -17.45 1.52 -3.58
C VAL A 207 -16.52 2.56 -4.19
N ILE A 208 -15.39 2.09 -4.72
CA ILE A 208 -14.38 2.89 -5.41
C ILE A 208 -14.47 2.63 -6.91
N ARG A 209 -14.59 3.69 -7.70
CA ARG A 209 -14.72 3.64 -9.16
C ARG A 209 -13.59 4.41 -9.86
N ASP A 210 -13.40 4.12 -11.14
CA ASP A 210 -12.24 4.61 -11.89
C ASP A 210 -12.61 5.51 -13.09
N ASN A 211 -12.03 6.70 -13.14
CA ASN A 211 -12.09 7.61 -14.29
C ASN A 211 -13.55 7.94 -14.70
N GLU A 212 -13.86 7.94 -16.00
CA GLU A 212 -15.17 8.32 -16.55
C GLU A 212 -16.22 7.19 -16.54
N ALA A 213 -16.03 6.14 -15.74
CA ALA A 213 -16.96 5.02 -15.68
C ALA A 213 -18.37 5.50 -15.26
N PRO A 214 -19.40 5.36 -16.11
CA PRO A 214 -20.72 5.88 -15.79
C PRO A 214 -21.38 5.01 -14.72
N VAL A 215 -22.16 5.66 -13.87
CA VAL A 215 -22.99 5.04 -12.84
C VAL A 215 -24.41 5.52 -13.07
N ASN A 216 -25.21 4.68 -13.72
CA ASN A 216 -26.57 4.98 -14.16
C ASN A 216 -27.38 3.70 -14.37
N GLU A 217 -28.69 3.86 -14.53
CA GLU A 217 -29.66 2.75 -14.68
C GLU A 217 -29.31 1.77 -15.80
N LYS A 218 -28.72 2.26 -16.92
CA LYS A 218 -28.33 1.41 -18.04
C LYS A 218 -27.37 0.29 -17.62
N TYR A 219 -26.45 0.58 -16.70
CA TYR A 219 -25.42 -0.36 -16.26
C TYR A 219 -25.64 -0.87 -14.82
N ALA A 220 -26.63 -0.37 -14.09
CA ALA A 220 -26.88 -0.67 -12.68
C ALA A 220 -26.90 -2.17 -12.37
N LYS A 221 -27.56 -2.99 -13.20
CA LYS A 221 -27.58 -4.46 -13.02
C LYS A 221 -26.19 -5.12 -13.01
N TYR A 222 -25.20 -4.52 -13.69
CA TYR A 222 -23.87 -5.09 -13.86
C TYR A 222 -22.85 -4.49 -12.90
N VAL A 223 -22.92 -3.18 -12.68
CA VAL A 223 -21.87 -2.43 -11.96
C VAL A 223 -22.38 -1.69 -10.72
N GLY A 224 -23.67 -1.77 -10.42
CA GLY A 224 -24.29 -1.10 -9.29
C GLY A 224 -24.48 0.41 -9.47
N LEU A 225 -25.11 1.05 -8.49
CA LEU A 225 -25.32 2.50 -8.42
C LEU A 225 -24.53 3.17 -7.29
N LYS A 226 -24.05 2.42 -6.30
CA LYS A 226 -23.29 2.98 -5.18
C LYS A 226 -21.94 3.51 -5.63
N ARG A 227 -21.57 4.70 -5.16
CA ARG A 227 -20.33 5.39 -5.52
C ARG A 227 -19.92 6.30 -4.36
N ASP A 228 -18.88 5.91 -3.64
CA ASP A 228 -18.37 6.68 -2.50
C ASP A 228 -17.08 7.39 -2.89
N PHE A 229 -16.25 6.74 -3.70
CA PHE A 229 -14.97 7.26 -4.15
C PHE A 229 -14.77 7.09 -5.64
N ARG A 230 -14.08 8.05 -6.24
CA ARG A 230 -13.65 7.99 -7.62
C ARG A 230 -12.22 8.41 -7.80
N LEU A 231 -11.40 7.48 -8.25
CA LEU A 231 -10.02 7.76 -8.59
C LEU A 231 -9.92 8.13 -10.08
N VAL A 232 -9.37 9.31 -10.38
CA VAL A 232 -9.25 9.81 -11.75
C VAL A 232 -7.82 10.12 -12.13
N VAL A 233 -7.45 9.80 -13.38
CA VAL A 233 -6.22 10.34 -13.98
C VAL A 233 -6.38 11.82 -14.32
N ARG A 234 -5.26 12.53 -14.50
CA ARG A 234 -5.25 13.94 -14.90
C ARG A 234 -6.15 14.25 -16.11
N GLY A 235 -6.16 13.37 -17.12
CA GLY A 235 -6.98 13.56 -18.32
C GLY A 235 -8.48 13.55 -18.00
N ALA A 236 -8.93 12.59 -17.19
CA ALA A 236 -10.32 12.44 -16.76
C ALA A 236 -10.77 13.57 -15.82
N ALA A 237 -9.85 14.08 -14.98
CA ALA A 237 -10.14 15.17 -14.05
C ALA A 237 -10.65 16.45 -14.74
N ARG A 238 -10.30 16.67 -16.02
CA ARG A 238 -10.86 17.78 -16.83
C ARG A 238 -12.38 17.71 -17.00
N ASN A 239 -12.99 16.55 -16.80
CA ASN A 239 -14.41 16.32 -16.91
C ASN A 239 -15.09 16.12 -15.54
N MET A 240 -14.45 16.54 -14.43
CA MET A 240 -14.92 16.25 -13.06
C MET A 240 -16.37 16.65 -12.80
N VAL A 241 -16.79 17.84 -13.28
CA VAL A 241 -18.17 18.33 -13.12
C VAL A 241 -19.19 17.36 -13.75
N LYS A 242 -18.87 16.85 -14.94
CA LYS A 242 -19.72 15.87 -15.64
C LYS A 242 -19.70 14.51 -14.94
N ILE A 243 -18.53 14.08 -14.49
CA ILE A 243 -18.33 12.79 -13.81
C ILE A 243 -19.16 12.73 -12.52
N LEU A 244 -19.16 13.81 -11.74
CA LEU A 244 -19.86 13.92 -10.45
C LEU A 244 -21.31 14.40 -10.60
N SER A 245 -21.78 14.66 -11.83
CA SER A 245 -23.13 15.14 -12.06
C SER A 245 -24.16 14.14 -11.51
N GLY A 246 -25.06 14.65 -10.66
CA GLY A 246 -26.05 13.83 -9.96
C GLY A 246 -25.51 13.05 -8.77
N SER A 247 -24.29 13.37 -8.28
CA SER A 247 -23.70 12.80 -7.06
C SER A 247 -23.05 13.90 -6.22
N ASP A 248 -23.65 14.24 -5.09
CA ASP A 248 -23.09 15.16 -4.09
C ASP A 248 -22.22 14.44 -3.04
N ASP A 249 -22.29 13.10 -2.98
CA ASP A 249 -21.67 12.28 -1.94
C ASP A 249 -20.38 11.55 -2.39
N GLU A 250 -19.99 11.69 -3.66
CA GLU A 250 -18.85 10.97 -4.24
C GLU A 250 -17.56 11.79 -4.08
N VAL A 251 -16.55 11.21 -3.44
CA VAL A 251 -15.21 11.80 -3.31
C VAL A 251 -14.46 11.65 -4.62
N LEU A 252 -13.91 12.74 -5.14
CA LEU A 252 -12.99 12.68 -6.27
C LEU A 252 -11.54 12.71 -5.79
N ILE A 253 -10.75 11.71 -6.19
CA ILE A 253 -9.32 11.66 -5.90
C ILE A 253 -8.53 11.72 -7.21
N ILE A 254 -7.73 12.75 -7.38
CA ILE A 254 -6.88 12.92 -8.56
C ILE A 254 -5.56 12.16 -8.32
N LYS A 255 -5.27 11.16 -9.16
CA LYS A 255 -4.14 10.24 -8.98
C LYS A 255 -2.76 10.92 -9.03
N SER A 256 -2.59 11.99 -9.82
CA SER A 256 -1.26 12.44 -10.24
C SER A 256 -0.88 13.89 -9.90
N VAL A 257 -1.57 14.90 -10.41
CA VAL A 257 -1.14 16.31 -10.28
C VAL A 257 -2.35 17.22 -10.43
N ILE A 258 -2.29 18.40 -9.83
CA ILE A 258 -3.29 19.45 -9.98
C ILE A 258 -2.89 20.45 -11.08
N HIS A 259 -3.90 21.13 -11.61
CA HIS A 259 -3.79 22.18 -12.61
C HIS A 259 -4.51 23.43 -12.13
N LYS A 260 -4.03 24.63 -12.44
CA LYS A 260 -4.66 25.88 -12.03
C LYS A 260 -6.13 25.94 -12.48
N ASP A 261 -6.39 25.54 -13.72
CA ASP A 261 -7.73 25.54 -14.32
C ASP A 261 -8.72 24.59 -13.63
N PHE A 262 -8.27 23.69 -12.75
CA PHE A 262 -9.18 22.84 -11.99
C PHE A 262 -9.81 23.61 -10.82
N ASN A 263 -9.22 24.71 -10.37
CA ASN A 263 -9.69 25.46 -9.21
C ASN A 263 -11.14 25.93 -9.37
N GLU A 264 -11.48 26.51 -10.52
CA GLU A 264 -12.85 26.98 -10.80
C GLU A 264 -13.84 25.82 -10.93
N MET A 265 -13.41 24.67 -11.48
CA MET A 265 -14.24 23.46 -11.50
C MET A 265 -14.47 22.87 -10.11
N ILE A 266 -13.45 22.91 -9.24
CA ILE A 266 -13.56 22.40 -7.87
C ILE A 266 -14.50 23.29 -7.06
N LYS A 267 -14.48 24.61 -7.26
CA LYS A 267 -15.39 25.55 -6.60
C LYS A 267 -16.84 25.41 -7.05
N SER A 268 -17.09 24.88 -8.25
CA SER A 268 -18.45 24.73 -8.77
C SER A 268 -19.14 23.42 -8.37
N ILE A 269 -18.46 22.55 -7.62
CA ILE A 269 -19.00 21.27 -7.13
C ILE A 269 -18.98 21.22 -5.60
N PRO A 270 -20.00 20.61 -4.96
CA PRO A 270 -20.01 20.43 -3.50
C PRO A 270 -19.09 19.29 -3.05
N ASN A 271 -18.67 18.43 -3.99
CA ASN A 271 -17.87 17.25 -3.69
C ASN A 271 -16.47 17.61 -3.20
N PRO A 272 -15.91 16.81 -2.28
CA PRO A 272 -14.50 16.87 -1.95
C PRO A 272 -13.66 16.42 -3.13
N VAL A 273 -12.57 17.15 -3.34
CA VAL A 273 -11.53 16.78 -4.29
C VAL A 273 -10.22 16.70 -3.54
N TYR A 274 -9.55 15.55 -3.63
CA TYR A 274 -8.24 15.33 -3.01
C TYR A 274 -7.21 14.93 -4.05
N LEU A 275 -5.93 15.02 -3.66
CA LEU A 275 -4.84 14.47 -4.44
C LEU A 275 -4.37 13.16 -3.81
N PHE A 276 -4.22 12.11 -4.62
CA PHE A 276 -3.55 10.90 -4.17
C PHE A 276 -2.06 11.21 -3.87
N GLN A 277 -1.47 10.54 -2.89
CA GLN A 277 -0.09 10.76 -2.46
C GLN A 277 0.98 10.38 -3.52
N GLY A 278 0.60 9.99 -4.74
CA GLY A 278 1.49 10.04 -5.91
C GLY A 278 2.74 9.15 -5.90
N ILE A 279 2.96 8.34 -4.86
CA ILE A 279 4.16 7.52 -4.71
C ILE A 279 4.11 6.41 -5.74
N VAL A 280 5.14 6.36 -6.59
CA VAL A 280 5.25 5.40 -7.68
C VAL A 280 5.98 4.16 -7.18
N LEU A 281 5.27 3.07 -7.00
CA LEU A 281 5.88 1.77 -6.82
C LEU A 281 6.33 1.25 -8.19
N ARG A 282 7.62 0.92 -8.32
CA ARG A 282 8.18 0.40 -9.57
C ARG A 282 7.81 -1.06 -9.87
N ARG A 283 7.13 -1.74 -8.94
CA ARG A 283 6.81 -3.18 -9.02
C ARG A 283 5.30 -3.36 -9.23
N GLY A 284 4.90 -4.07 -10.29
CA GLY A 284 3.49 -4.40 -10.58
C GLY A 284 2.79 -3.52 -11.63
N ALA A 285 1.48 -3.75 -11.78
CA ALA A 285 0.64 -3.06 -12.76
C ALA A 285 0.48 -1.56 -12.43
N LYS A 286 0.67 -0.68 -13.41
CA LYS A 286 0.75 0.80 -13.21
C LYS A 286 -0.58 1.54 -13.42
N GLY A 287 -1.67 0.80 -13.60
CA GLY A 287 -3.00 1.32 -13.95
C GLY A 287 -3.66 2.18 -12.87
N THR A 288 -4.77 2.84 -13.21
CA THR A 288 -5.62 3.51 -12.21
C THR A 288 -6.17 2.50 -11.21
N GLY A 289 -6.64 1.34 -11.68
CA GLY A 289 -7.19 0.31 -10.81
C GLY A 289 -6.23 -0.17 -9.71
N MET A 290 -4.92 -0.24 -9.97
CA MET A 290 -3.95 -0.58 -8.92
C MET A 290 -3.88 0.50 -7.82
N LYS A 291 -3.97 1.77 -8.20
CA LYS A 291 -4.04 2.88 -7.23
C LYS A 291 -5.35 2.90 -6.46
N SER A 292 -6.44 2.43 -7.08
CA SER A 292 -7.73 2.26 -6.41
C SER A 292 -7.70 1.10 -5.42
N ILE A 293 -6.93 0.04 -5.70
CA ILE A 293 -6.63 -1.02 -4.72
C ILE A 293 -5.77 -0.48 -3.57
N GLU A 294 -4.72 0.30 -3.85
CA GLU A 294 -3.92 0.95 -2.79
C GLU A 294 -4.79 1.85 -1.89
N LEU A 295 -5.71 2.63 -2.50
CA LEU A 295 -6.68 3.43 -1.77
C LEU A 295 -7.63 2.57 -0.93
N ALA A 296 -8.18 1.49 -1.50
CA ALA A 296 -9.08 0.61 -0.77
C ALA A 296 -8.37 -0.03 0.42
N LEU A 297 -7.14 -0.50 0.24
CA LEU A 297 -6.37 -1.14 1.31
C LEU A 297 -6.06 -0.20 2.46
N SER A 298 -5.87 1.11 2.20
CA SER A 298 -5.60 2.09 3.25
C SER A 298 -6.81 2.43 4.12
N MET A 299 -8.02 1.97 3.77
CA MET A 299 -9.24 2.26 4.52
C MET A 299 -10.14 1.03 4.77
N CYS A 300 -9.87 -0.13 4.14
CA CYS A 300 -10.75 -1.31 4.18
C CYS A 300 -10.04 -2.59 4.67
N ASP A 301 -10.73 -3.40 5.47
CA ASP A 301 -10.21 -4.71 5.88
C ASP A 301 -10.22 -5.73 4.72
N ILE A 302 -11.27 -5.72 3.91
CA ILE A 302 -11.50 -6.61 2.76
C ILE A 302 -11.65 -5.77 1.50
N VAL A 303 -10.98 -6.17 0.43
CA VAL A 303 -11.04 -5.50 -0.87
C VAL A 303 -11.44 -6.50 -1.94
N ASP A 304 -12.64 -6.34 -2.48
CA ASP A 304 -13.18 -7.11 -3.59
C ASP A 304 -13.02 -6.31 -4.89
N ILE A 305 -12.48 -6.93 -5.94
CA ILE A 305 -12.22 -6.26 -7.21
C ILE A 305 -13.08 -6.82 -8.34
N TYR A 306 -13.60 -5.93 -9.18
CA TYR A 306 -14.49 -6.24 -10.30
C TYR A 306 -13.99 -5.56 -11.58
N GLY A 307 -14.02 -6.25 -12.73
CA GLY A 307 -13.72 -5.61 -14.03
C GLY A 307 -12.23 -5.31 -14.29
N PHE A 308 -11.33 -6.17 -13.80
CA PHE A 308 -9.87 -6.05 -13.95
C PHE A 308 -9.22 -6.95 -15.02
N THR A 309 -10.02 -7.55 -15.92
CA THR A 309 -9.55 -8.43 -17.01
C THR A 309 -8.56 -9.50 -16.53
N VAL A 310 -9.02 -10.35 -15.62
CA VAL A 310 -8.23 -11.45 -15.03
C VAL A 310 -8.52 -12.82 -15.65
N ASP A 311 -9.62 -12.91 -16.41
CA ASP A 311 -10.06 -14.15 -17.05
C ASP A 311 -9.24 -14.39 -18.35
N PRO A 312 -8.86 -15.64 -18.65
CA PRO A 312 -8.24 -15.99 -19.92
C PRO A 312 -9.20 -15.76 -21.10
N GLY A 313 -8.64 -15.70 -22.32
CA GLY A 313 -9.43 -15.57 -23.55
C GLY A 313 -9.86 -14.15 -23.88
N TYR A 314 -9.27 -13.14 -23.23
CA TYR A 314 -9.51 -11.74 -23.58
C TYR A 314 -8.93 -11.41 -24.96
N THR A 315 -9.82 -11.12 -25.92
CA THR A 315 -9.44 -10.86 -27.32
C THR A 315 -9.39 -9.37 -27.66
N GLU A 316 -10.18 -8.54 -26.99
CA GLU A 316 -10.33 -7.12 -27.32
C GLU A 316 -10.38 -6.27 -26.06
N TRP A 317 -9.74 -5.10 -26.12
CA TRP A 317 -9.82 -4.16 -25.00
C TRP A 317 -11.11 -3.36 -25.06
N THR A 318 -12.01 -3.66 -24.13
CA THR A 318 -13.33 -3.03 -24.08
C THR A 318 -13.56 -2.40 -22.72
N ARG A 319 -14.18 -1.22 -22.71
CA ARG A 319 -14.82 -0.70 -21.50
C ARG A 319 -16.31 -1.00 -21.57
N TYR A 320 -16.95 -1.26 -20.43
CA TYR A 320 -18.40 -1.56 -20.41
C TYR A 320 -19.28 -0.44 -20.99
N PHE A 321 -18.71 0.75 -21.20
CA PHE A 321 -19.37 1.94 -21.70
C PHE A 321 -18.76 2.52 -22.98
N SER A 322 -17.87 1.80 -23.66
CA SER A 322 -17.29 2.24 -24.93
C SER A 322 -17.30 1.15 -25.99
N THR A 323 -17.18 1.55 -27.26
CA THR A 323 -16.93 0.59 -28.34
C THR A 323 -15.60 -0.15 -28.11
N PRO A 324 -15.50 -1.42 -28.56
CA PRO A 324 -14.26 -2.16 -28.50
C PRO A 324 -13.10 -1.45 -29.19
N ARG A 325 -11.90 -1.61 -28.63
CA ARG A 325 -10.65 -1.18 -29.27
C ARG A 325 -9.75 -2.39 -29.41
N LYS A 326 -8.96 -2.42 -30.49
CA LYS A 326 -7.83 -3.36 -30.57
C LYS A 326 -6.96 -3.14 -29.35
N GLY A 327 -6.68 -4.19 -28.61
CA GLY A 327 -5.91 -4.13 -27.38
C GLY A 327 -5.25 -5.45 -27.08
N HIS A 328 -4.53 -5.48 -25.96
CA HIS A 328 -3.75 -6.65 -25.56
C HIS A 328 -4.34 -7.30 -24.31
N ASN A 329 -4.18 -8.62 -24.22
CA ASN A 329 -4.44 -9.37 -23.00
C ASN A 329 -3.32 -9.05 -21.99
N PRO A 330 -3.60 -8.38 -20.86
CA PRO A 330 -2.56 -7.92 -19.94
C PRO A 330 -2.02 -9.06 -19.08
N LEU A 331 -1.10 -9.88 -19.63
CA LEU A 331 -0.59 -11.07 -18.94
C LEU A 331 0.12 -10.69 -17.63
N GLN A 332 0.92 -9.62 -17.64
CA GLN A 332 1.55 -9.12 -16.41
C GLN A 332 0.52 -8.73 -15.35
N GLY A 333 -0.54 -8.04 -15.77
CA GLY A 333 -1.63 -7.63 -14.87
C GLY A 333 -2.33 -8.84 -14.28
N ARG A 334 -2.70 -9.81 -15.12
CA ARG A 334 -3.37 -11.05 -14.72
C ARG A 334 -2.54 -11.86 -13.72
N ALA A 335 -1.26 -12.10 -14.02
CA ALA A 335 -0.37 -12.81 -13.10
C ALA A 335 -0.23 -12.05 -11.77
N TYR A 336 -0.10 -10.73 -11.82
CA TYR A 336 0.08 -9.94 -10.60
C TYR A 336 -1.19 -9.91 -9.74
N TYR A 337 -2.37 -9.69 -10.31
CA TYR A 337 -3.62 -9.75 -9.53
C TYR A 337 -3.84 -11.13 -8.92
N GLN A 338 -3.51 -12.19 -9.66
CA GLN A 338 -3.59 -13.56 -9.12
C GLN A 338 -2.66 -13.76 -7.92
N LEU A 339 -1.43 -13.23 -7.99
CA LEU A 339 -0.53 -13.23 -6.84
C LEU A 339 -1.17 -12.46 -5.67
N LEU A 340 -1.70 -11.26 -5.88
CA LEU A 340 -2.31 -10.46 -4.81
C LEU A 340 -3.49 -11.15 -4.14
N GLU A 341 -4.32 -11.87 -4.91
CA GLU A 341 -5.38 -12.69 -4.36
C GLU A 341 -4.82 -13.80 -3.46
N CYS A 342 -3.80 -14.51 -3.94
CA CYS A 342 -3.18 -15.60 -3.20
C CYS A 342 -2.28 -15.15 -2.04
N LEU A 343 -1.96 -13.86 -1.95
CA LEU A 343 -1.36 -13.24 -0.78
C LEU A 343 -2.41 -12.75 0.23
N GLY A 344 -3.71 -12.89 -0.06
CA GLY A 344 -4.80 -12.39 0.77
C GLY A 344 -4.96 -10.87 0.76
N VAL A 345 -4.43 -10.20 -0.25
CA VAL A 345 -4.51 -8.74 -0.39
C VAL A 345 -5.89 -8.33 -0.92
N ILE A 346 -6.36 -9.04 -1.95
CA ILE A 346 -7.62 -8.77 -2.66
C ILE A 346 -8.42 -10.05 -2.88
N ARG A 347 -9.69 -9.89 -3.25
CA ARG A 347 -10.59 -10.95 -3.71
C ARG A 347 -11.04 -10.62 -5.11
N ILE A 348 -10.92 -11.57 -6.03
CA ILE A 348 -11.17 -11.29 -7.45
C ILE A 348 -12.52 -11.85 -7.86
N HIS A 349 -13.38 -10.96 -8.35
CA HIS A 349 -14.66 -11.30 -8.94
C HIS A 349 -14.62 -11.08 -10.46
N SER A 350 -14.96 -12.14 -11.19
CA SER A 350 -14.95 -12.15 -12.65
C SER A 350 -16.02 -13.09 -13.19
N PRO A 351 -16.43 -12.95 -14.47
CA PRO A 351 -17.44 -13.82 -15.06
C PRO A 351 -17.13 -15.31 -14.94
N MET A 352 -15.88 -15.75 -15.14
CA MET A 352 -15.51 -17.17 -14.99
C MET A 352 -15.51 -17.65 -13.53
N ARG A 353 -15.51 -16.74 -12.56
CA ARG A 353 -15.55 -17.03 -11.12
C ARG A 353 -16.95 -16.92 -10.52
N ALA A 354 -17.85 -16.19 -11.17
CA ALA A 354 -19.20 -15.91 -10.67
C ALA A 354 -20.07 -17.16 -10.46
N GLN A 355 -19.82 -18.24 -11.21
CA GLN A 355 -20.55 -19.50 -11.08
C GLN A 355 -20.02 -20.38 -9.93
N ARG A 356 -18.87 -20.04 -9.35
CA ARG A 356 -18.27 -20.80 -8.25
C ARG A 356 -18.91 -20.38 -6.94
N LYS A 357 -19.15 -21.33 -6.04
CA LYS A 357 -19.37 -20.98 -4.63
C LYS A 357 -18.10 -20.30 -4.13
N GLN A 358 -18.20 -19.05 -3.71
CA GLN A 358 -17.07 -18.25 -3.27
C GLN A 358 -16.56 -18.75 -1.91
N ASP A 359 -15.73 -19.79 -1.95
CA ASP A 359 -15.01 -20.31 -0.79
C ASP A 359 -13.62 -19.68 -0.74
N TRP A 360 -13.36 -18.88 0.29
CA TRP A 360 -12.10 -18.17 0.49
C TRP A 360 -11.12 -18.93 1.38
N SER A 361 -11.40 -20.20 1.71
CA SER A 361 -10.52 -21.08 2.49
C SER A 361 -9.13 -21.26 1.88
N ASP A 362 -9.04 -21.21 0.55
CA ASP A 362 -7.80 -21.41 -0.20
C ASP A 362 -6.87 -20.20 -0.18
N VAL A 363 -7.33 -19.06 0.36
CA VAL A 363 -6.52 -17.84 0.51
C VAL A 363 -5.94 -17.81 1.93
N PRO A 364 -4.66 -17.40 2.13
CA PRO A 364 -4.05 -17.35 3.45
C PRO A 364 -4.90 -16.57 4.48
N SER A 365 -5.01 -17.12 5.69
CA SER A 365 -5.72 -16.47 6.79
C SER A 365 -4.98 -15.21 7.26
N ARG A 366 -5.70 -14.30 7.94
CA ARG A 366 -5.08 -13.09 8.52
C ARG A 366 -3.96 -13.41 9.51
N GLU A 367 -4.12 -14.47 10.29
CA GLU A 367 -3.10 -14.94 11.21
C GLU A 367 -1.85 -15.44 10.47
N MET A 368 -2.03 -16.24 9.41
CA MET A 368 -0.94 -16.73 8.59
C MET A 368 -0.20 -15.58 7.89
N ILE A 369 -0.93 -14.60 7.34
CA ILE A 369 -0.34 -13.39 6.74
C ILE A 369 0.46 -12.60 7.79
N SER A 370 -0.08 -12.42 9.00
CA SER A 370 0.60 -11.71 10.09
C SER A 370 1.91 -12.39 10.50
N ARG A 371 1.90 -13.73 10.64
CA ARG A 371 3.12 -14.51 10.94
C ARG A 371 4.15 -14.41 9.80
N ALA A 372 3.71 -14.55 8.56
CA ALA A 372 4.58 -14.42 7.39
C ALA A 372 5.17 -13.01 7.25
N HIS A 373 4.37 -11.97 7.50
CA HIS A 373 4.83 -10.58 7.52
C HIS A 373 5.89 -10.36 8.60
N ALA A 374 5.68 -10.85 9.82
CA ALA A 374 6.65 -10.75 10.90
C ALA A 374 7.96 -11.50 10.58
N ALA A 375 7.86 -12.68 9.98
CA ALA A 375 9.03 -13.46 9.54
C ALA A 375 9.82 -12.76 8.43
N ALA A 376 9.13 -12.23 7.41
CA ALA A 376 9.74 -11.44 6.35
C ALA A 376 10.45 -10.19 6.90
N LEU A 377 9.83 -9.52 7.87
CA LEU A 377 10.40 -8.32 8.49
C LEU A 377 11.69 -8.63 9.26
N ARG A 378 11.70 -9.70 10.06
CA ARG A 378 12.88 -10.16 10.82
C ARG A 378 14.03 -10.56 9.91
N LEU A 379 13.77 -11.33 8.84
CA LEU A 379 14.81 -11.70 7.88
C LEU A 379 15.40 -10.49 7.15
N LYS A 380 14.56 -9.50 6.82
CA LYS A 380 15.00 -8.30 6.08
C LYS A 380 15.81 -7.32 6.92
N ARG A 381 15.47 -7.17 8.21
CA ARG A 381 16.06 -6.17 9.11
C ARG A 381 17.09 -6.74 10.10
N GLY A 382 17.18 -8.06 10.24
CA GLY A 382 17.97 -8.71 11.29
C GLY A 382 17.26 -8.71 12.66
N GLU A 383 17.89 -9.27 13.68
CA GLU A 383 17.29 -9.49 15.01
C GLU A 383 16.90 -8.21 15.76
N THR A 384 17.55 -7.08 15.47
CA THR A 384 17.23 -5.77 16.04
C THR A 384 15.86 -5.23 15.60
N ALA A 385 15.17 -5.92 14.67
CA ALA A 385 13.86 -5.54 14.18
C ALA A 385 12.75 -5.62 15.24
N ALA A 386 12.89 -6.50 16.23
CA ALA A 386 11.92 -6.61 17.33
C ALA A 386 11.93 -5.36 18.24
N ASP A 387 13.09 -4.71 18.37
CA ASP A 387 13.30 -3.57 19.27
C ASP A 387 12.83 -2.23 18.69
N LEU A 388 12.62 -2.14 17.37
CA LEU A 388 12.23 -0.90 16.70
C LEU A 388 10.73 -0.57 16.84
N GLY A 389 9.93 -1.54 17.30
CA GLY A 389 8.48 -1.38 17.45
C GLY A 389 7.73 -1.06 16.15
N GLN A 390 6.46 -0.71 16.28
CA GLN A 390 5.56 -0.40 15.14
C GLN A 390 5.99 0.83 14.32
N PHE A 391 6.82 1.70 14.91
CA PHE A 391 7.33 2.91 14.26
C PHE A 391 8.76 2.75 13.72
N GLY A 392 9.31 1.54 13.67
CA GLY A 392 10.67 1.29 13.18
C GLY A 392 10.94 1.70 11.73
N SER A 393 9.88 1.93 10.95
CA SER A 393 9.94 2.45 9.57
C SER A 393 9.85 3.99 9.50
N CYS A 394 9.67 4.68 10.62
CA CYS A 394 9.58 6.14 10.66
C CYS A 394 10.98 6.75 10.55
N LYS A 395 11.31 7.28 9.36
CA LYS A 395 12.60 7.96 9.11
C LYS A 395 12.49 9.46 9.33
N VAL A 396 11.29 10.00 9.14
CA VAL A 396 10.97 11.40 9.30
C VAL A 396 9.81 11.50 10.26
N TRP A 397 9.91 12.42 11.20
CA TRP A 397 8.86 12.72 12.17
C TRP A 397 8.39 14.16 12.00
N GLY A 398 7.09 14.36 12.20
CA GLY A 398 6.51 15.66 12.44
C GLY A 398 5.46 15.59 13.54
N ASP A 399 5.11 16.74 14.09
CA ASP A 399 4.13 16.89 15.16
C ASP A 399 3.08 17.93 14.72
N VAL A 400 1.80 17.59 14.87
CA VAL A 400 0.68 18.48 14.58
C VAL A 400 0.00 18.82 15.91
N ASP A 401 -0.01 20.10 16.24
CA ASP A 401 -0.61 20.58 17.47
C ASP A 401 -2.15 20.54 17.40
N SER A 402 -2.79 20.30 18.53
CA SER A 402 -4.25 20.10 18.60
C SER A 402 -5.05 21.35 18.25
N ASP A 403 -4.44 22.53 18.45
CA ASP A 403 -4.97 23.85 18.09
C ASP A 403 -4.75 24.20 16.61
N SER A 404 -3.85 23.49 15.93
CA SER A 404 -3.54 23.68 14.51
C SER A 404 -4.48 22.90 13.59
N SER A 405 -5.79 22.89 13.89
CA SER A 405 -6.77 22.26 12.99
C SER A 405 -6.89 23.09 11.71
N GLY A 406 -5.99 22.85 10.75
CA GLY A 406 -6.06 23.43 9.42
C GLY A 406 -7.38 23.05 8.72
N PRO A 407 -7.71 23.71 7.61
CA PRO A 407 -8.97 23.49 6.93
C PRO A 407 -9.11 22.02 6.51
N ILE A 408 -10.33 21.52 6.71
CA ILE A 408 -10.85 20.38 5.98
C ILE A 408 -10.78 20.76 4.49
N SER A 409 -9.93 20.06 3.72
CA SER A 409 -9.50 20.38 2.32
C SER A 409 -10.40 21.40 1.62
N GLY A 410 -9.83 22.44 1.03
CA GLY A 410 -10.60 23.55 0.49
C GLY A 410 -10.06 24.89 0.98
N SER A 411 -10.33 25.95 0.22
CA SER A 411 -10.32 27.30 0.78
C SER A 411 -11.41 27.40 1.86
N SER A 412 -11.32 28.36 2.78
CA SER A 412 -12.23 28.46 3.92
C SER A 412 -13.71 28.45 3.54
N ASP A 413 -14.06 29.10 2.43
CA ASP A 413 -15.39 29.10 1.81
C ASP A 413 -15.82 27.69 1.34
N MET A 414 -14.91 26.93 0.73
CA MET A 414 -15.18 25.56 0.28
C MET A 414 -15.29 24.57 1.45
N SER A 415 -14.52 24.79 2.53
CA SER A 415 -14.66 23.98 3.74
C SER A 415 -16.08 24.09 4.31
N ASP A 416 -16.69 25.27 4.29
CA ASP A 416 -18.07 25.45 4.79
C ASP A 416 -19.13 24.85 3.87
N VAL A 417 -18.95 24.96 2.54
CA VAL A 417 -19.83 24.28 1.57
C VAL A 417 -19.79 22.76 1.79
N ARG A 418 -18.59 22.18 1.96
CA ARG A 418 -18.39 20.74 2.16
C ARG A 418 -18.91 20.24 3.50
N LYS A 419 -18.68 20.97 4.60
CA LYS A 419 -19.23 20.63 5.93
C LYS A 419 -20.75 20.57 5.95
N LYS A 420 -21.41 21.33 5.08
CA LYS A 420 -22.88 21.39 4.97
C LYS A 420 -23.43 20.49 3.86
N SER A 421 -22.58 19.79 3.11
CA SER A 421 -23.03 18.82 2.12
C SER A 421 -23.25 17.45 2.77
N ASN A 422 -23.94 16.57 2.04
CA ASN A 422 -24.19 15.19 2.42
C ASN A 422 -22.89 14.36 2.58
N TYR A 423 -21.75 14.90 2.15
CA TYR A 423 -20.44 14.28 2.35
C TYR A 423 -19.90 14.39 3.78
N ASN A 424 -20.40 15.32 4.59
CA ASN A 424 -19.91 15.55 5.96
C ASN A 424 -19.89 14.26 6.82
N LYS A 425 -20.75 13.30 6.51
CA LYS A 425 -20.83 11.97 7.12
C LYS A 425 -19.49 11.21 7.11
N TRP A 426 -18.62 11.46 6.13
CA TRP A 426 -17.30 10.81 6.06
C TRP A 426 -16.17 11.72 6.55
N GLU A 427 -16.18 13.00 6.20
CA GLU A 427 -15.09 13.94 6.53
C GLU A 427 -15.06 14.38 8.00
N THR A 428 -16.23 14.37 8.63
CA THR A 428 -16.43 14.81 10.02
C THR A 428 -16.91 13.68 10.92
N MET A 429 -16.78 12.43 10.47
CA MET A 429 -17.15 11.25 11.25
C MET A 429 -16.43 11.28 12.61
N PRO A 430 -17.17 11.33 13.73
CA PRO A 430 -16.57 11.28 15.06
C PRO A 430 -15.80 9.98 15.25
N PHE A 431 -14.74 10.03 16.05
CA PHE A 431 -13.89 8.86 16.32
C PHE A 431 -14.71 7.69 16.92
N GLU A 432 -15.69 8.01 17.76
CA GLU A 432 -16.58 7.06 18.44
C GLU A 432 -17.52 6.36 17.46
N SER A 433 -17.77 6.98 16.30
CA SER A 433 -18.60 6.42 15.23
C SER A 433 -17.82 5.47 14.31
N LEU A 434 -16.49 5.43 14.42
CA LEU A 434 -15.68 4.48 13.68
C LEU A 434 -15.94 3.05 14.18
N ARG A 435 -15.74 2.08 13.29
CA ARG A 435 -15.75 0.66 13.66
C ARG A 435 -14.72 0.37 14.76
N LYS A 436 -15.03 -0.63 15.58
CA LYS A 436 -14.16 -1.07 16.68
C LYS A 436 -12.73 -1.37 16.21
N GLU A 437 -12.57 -2.03 15.07
CA GLU A 437 -11.25 -2.35 14.50
C GLU A 437 -10.46 -1.10 14.09
N ALA A 438 -11.14 -0.06 13.58
CA ALA A 438 -10.50 1.22 13.26
C ALA A 438 -10.10 2.00 14.54
N GLN A 439 -10.95 1.97 15.57
CA GLN A 439 -10.64 2.59 16.87
C GLN A 439 -9.46 1.89 17.55
N ASP A 440 -9.46 0.55 17.56
CA ASP A 440 -8.39 -0.24 18.16
C ASP A 440 -7.07 -0.07 17.39
N PHE A 441 -7.13 0.00 16.07
CA PHE A 441 -5.98 0.34 15.25
C PHE A 441 -5.46 1.75 15.55
N TYR A 442 -6.33 2.76 15.65
CA TYR A 442 -5.92 4.13 15.99
C TYR A 442 -5.23 4.21 17.36
N LYS A 443 -5.77 3.50 18.36
CA LYS A 443 -5.17 3.39 19.70
C LYS A 443 -3.82 2.68 19.63
N GLN A 444 -3.74 1.59 18.88
CA GLN A 444 -2.48 0.90 18.64
C GLN A 444 -1.46 1.87 18.04
N MET A 445 -1.86 2.70 17.07
CA MET A 445 -1.00 3.67 16.41
C MET A 445 -0.71 4.93 17.25
N GLU A 446 -1.15 5.01 18.50
CA GLU A 446 -0.86 6.12 19.44
C GLU A 446 -1.13 7.52 18.84
N GLY A 447 -2.17 7.63 17.99
CA GLY A 447 -2.48 8.89 17.31
C GLY A 447 -1.42 9.33 16.29
N VAL A 448 -0.68 8.40 15.67
CA VAL A 448 0.31 8.68 14.63
C VAL A 448 -0.22 8.30 13.25
N SER A 449 -0.18 9.25 12.32
CA SER A 449 -0.44 9.02 10.90
C SER A 449 0.82 8.59 10.17
N LEU A 450 0.73 7.53 9.36
CA LEU A 450 1.84 7.03 8.56
C LEU A 450 1.67 7.42 7.09
N TYR A 451 2.77 7.83 6.47
CA TYR A 451 2.83 8.21 5.07
C TYR A 451 4.03 7.60 4.40
N LYS A 452 3.82 7.04 3.20
CA LYS A 452 4.95 6.51 2.44
C LYS A 452 5.84 7.67 1.95
N MET A 453 7.14 7.44 1.89
CA MET A 453 8.07 8.31 1.17
C MET A 453 8.33 7.80 -0.25
N ASP A 454 8.55 8.72 -1.19
CA ASP A 454 9.01 8.36 -2.53
C ASP A 454 10.30 7.56 -2.46
N GLY A 455 10.38 6.49 -3.25
CA GLY A 455 11.58 5.64 -3.32
C GLY A 455 11.23 4.16 -3.31
N ASN A 456 12.27 3.32 -3.43
CA ASN A 456 12.12 1.86 -3.47
C ASN A 456 12.29 1.20 -2.09
N ARG A 457 12.58 1.97 -1.04
CA ARG A 457 12.75 1.46 0.32
C ARG A 457 11.39 1.35 0.98
N LEU A 458 11.00 0.13 1.36
CA LEU A 458 9.73 -0.13 2.03
C LEU A 458 9.68 0.61 3.37
N ASP A 459 10.81 0.67 4.07
CA ASP A 459 10.98 1.17 5.43
C ASP A 459 11.17 2.69 5.55
N ASP A 460 11.02 3.45 4.47
CA ASP A 460 11.07 4.91 4.53
C ASP A 460 9.63 5.48 4.62
N LEU A 461 9.23 5.85 5.85
CA LEU A 461 7.98 6.54 6.17
C LEU A 461 8.23 7.94 6.74
N VAL A 462 7.28 8.84 6.46
CA VAL A 462 7.01 10.04 7.27
C VAL A 462 5.93 9.67 8.27
N CYS A 463 6.17 9.95 9.54
CA CYS A 463 5.24 9.68 10.63
C CYS A 463 4.88 11.00 11.29
N VAL A 464 3.59 11.24 11.47
CA VAL A 464 3.07 12.50 12.00
C VAL A 464 2.32 12.21 13.27
N ARG A 465 2.81 12.72 14.40
CA ARG A 465 2.14 12.59 15.70
C ARG A 465 1.07 13.66 15.82
N HIS A 466 -0.12 13.24 16.22
CA HIS A 466 -1.20 14.16 16.54
C HIS A 466 -1.28 14.29 18.06
N SER A 467 -1.07 15.50 18.58
CA SER A 467 -1.27 15.76 20.01
C SER A 467 -2.73 15.44 20.38
N PRO A 468 -2.99 14.64 21.42
CA PRO A 468 -4.33 14.47 21.93
C PRO A 468 -4.87 15.86 22.29
N LYS A 469 -6.11 16.17 21.88
CA LYS A 469 -6.81 17.24 22.59
C LYS A 469 -6.87 16.81 24.04
N SER A 470 -6.43 17.67 24.95
CA SER A 470 -6.88 17.58 26.34
C SER A 470 -8.40 17.71 26.28
N GLU A 471 -9.10 16.58 26.29
CA GLU A 471 -10.55 16.56 26.52
C GLU A 471 -10.74 17.11 27.94
N VAL A 472 -11.18 18.36 28.02
CA VAL A 472 -11.66 19.00 29.25
C VAL A 472 -13.17 18.88 29.28
#